data_AF-A0A173VG12-F1
#
_entry.id   AF-A0A173VG12-F1
#
_cell.length_a   1.000
_cell.length_b   1.000
_cell.length_c   1.000
_cell.angle_alpha   90.00
_cell.angle_beta   90.00
_cell.angle_gamma   90.00
#
_symmetry.space_group_name_H-M   'P 1'
#
loop_
_entity.id
_entity.type
_entity.pdbx_description
1 polymer ?
#
loop_
_entity_poly.entity_id
_entity_poly.type
_entity_poly.pdbx_seq_one_letter_code
_entity_poly.pdbx_strand_id
1 'polypeptide(L)'
;MTKEKYQKEIELIKAQNNTEIELYLLATEIIQPMTGELSKRYVFNRKKSKKGNIYYGLSSFPDIAILDKDFKDIARDEIKEEDWNGLIGSLEIKALGNKLFNINVIQECLSKKEVTRDEGQLIGEILWYKKVLYTNGKEWNYIYIDKYSQELKETVLKIVNARITSEKSKADKTYQKSEYDWWREFKKFEANHKIICKDIEDYKENETEEDCIVYDCITKNCMDDWDGFIRKINEIKW
;
A
#
# COMPACT_ATOMS: atom_id res chain seq x y z
N MET A 1 12.10 -9.58 17.05
CA MET A 1 13.13 -10.21 16.20
C MET A 1 14.53 -9.66 16.45
N THR A 2 15.57 -10.50 16.49
CA THR A 2 16.98 -10.05 16.49
C THR A 2 17.56 -10.06 15.08
N LYS A 3 18.68 -9.35 14.86
CA LYS A 3 19.40 -9.32 13.58
C LYS A 3 19.78 -10.72 13.10
N GLU A 4 20.32 -11.55 13.98
CA GLU A 4 20.83 -12.88 13.65
C GLU A 4 19.70 -13.82 13.21
N LYS A 5 18.55 -13.74 13.88
CA LYS A 5 17.37 -14.51 13.50
C LYS A 5 16.86 -14.08 12.11
N TYR A 6 16.74 -12.78 11.87
CA TYR A 6 16.28 -12.28 10.58
C TYR A 6 17.24 -12.65 9.44
N GLN A 7 18.54 -12.44 9.62
CA GLN A 7 19.57 -12.84 8.66
C GLN A 7 19.53 -14.33 8.33
N LYS A 8 19.42 -15.17 9.37
CA LYS A 8 19.33 -16.60 9.19
C LYS A 8 18.11 -16.99 8.36
N GLU A 9 16.92 -16.46 8.68
CA GLU A 9 15.70 -16.78 7.94
C GLU A 9 15.77 -16.26 6.49
N ILE A 10 16.33 -15.08 6.24
CA ILE A 10 16.51 -14.55 4.89
C ILE A 10 17.38 -15.48 4.02
N GLU A 11 18.49 -16.01 4.57
CA GLU A 11 19.32 -16.97 3.84
C GLU A 11 18.62 -18.32 3.63
N LEU A 12 17.80 -18.77 4.60
CA LEU A 12 17.00 -19.99 4.45
C LEU A 12 15.93 -19.84 3.36
N ILE A 13 15.18 -18.75 3.35
CA ILE A 13 14.16 -18.46 2.32
C ILE A 13 14.81 -18.45 0.94
N LYS A 14 15.94 -17.75 0.80
CA LYS A 14 16.70 -17.69 -0.45
C LYS A 14 17.14 -19.07 -0.95
N ALA A 15 17.58 -19.95 -0.03
CA ALA A 15 18.10 -21.27 -0.38
C ALA A 15 16.99 -22.32 -0.59
N GLN A 16 15.85 -22.18 0.08
CA GLN A 16 14.85 -23.25 0.19
C GLN A 16 13.55 -22.94 -0.55
N ASN A 17 13.02 -21.71 -0.45
CA ASN A 17 11.74 -21.35 -1.04
C ASN A 17 11.59 -19.83 -1.19
N ASN A 18 12.21 -19.23 -2.23
CA ASN A 18 12.13 -17.78 -2.44
C ASN A 18 10.76 -17.36 -2.99
N THR A 19 9.79 -17.21 -2.09
CA THR A 19 8.43 -16.75 -2.40
C THR A 19 8.01 -15.65 -1.42
N GLU A 20 7.16 -14.73 -1.88
CA GLU A 20 6.70 -13.56 -1.11
C GLU A 20 6.13 -13.93 0.26
N ILE A 21 5.34 -15.00 0.32
CA ILE A 21 4.65 -15.44 1.54
C ILE A 21 5.59 -15.80 2.69
N GLU A 22 6.81 -16.26 2.40
CA GLU A 22 7.80 -16.59 3.44
C GLU A 22 8.27 -15.35 4.20
N LEU A 23 8.23 -14.17 3.57
CA LEU A 23 8.62 -12.91 4.20
C LEU A 23 7.54 -12.32 5.10
N TYR A 24 6.29 -12.79 5.01
CA TYR A 24 5.16 -12.17 5.69
C TYR A 24 5.30 -12.25 7.22
N LEU A 25 5.72 -13.40 7.76
CA LEU A 25 5.93 -13.55 9.21
C LEU A 25 7.08 -12.69 9.71
N LEU A 26 8.18 -12.63 8.96
CA LEU A 26 9.31 -11.77 9.29
C LEU A 26 8.87 -10.30 9.29
N ALA A 27 8.16 -9.87 8.25
CA ALA A 27 7.75 -8.49 8.12
C ALA A 27 6.77 -8.06 9.22
N THR A 28 5.82 -8.92 9.58
CA THR A 28 4.89 -8.66 10.68
C THR A 28 5.54 -8.67 12.05
N GLU A 29 6.56 -9.51 12.29
CA GLU A 29 7.31 -9.48 13.55
C GLU A 29 8.13 -8.20 13.68
N ILE A 30 8.73 -7.69 12.59
CA ILE A 30 9.44 -6.39 12.57
C ILE A 30 8.52 -5.26 13.04
N ILE A 31 7.30 -5.20 12.51
CA ILE A 31 6.37 -4.11 12.80
C ILE A 31 5.49 -4.34 14.04
N GLN A 32 5.61 -5.48 14.72
CA GLN A 32 4.74 -5.76 15.84
C GLN A 32 4.84 -4.72 16.98
N PRO A 33 6.03 -4.16 17.33
CA PRO A 33 6.14 -3.20 18.43
C PRO A 33 5.33 -1.91 18.25
N MET A 34 5.31 -1.31 17.06
CA MET A 34 4.58 -0.05 16.83
C MET A 34 3.14 -0.23 16.34
N THR A 35 2.74 -1.46 16.01
CA THR A 35 1.37 -1.78 15.58
C THR A 35 0.67 -2.75 16.55
N GLY A 36 1.13 -2.85 17.80
CA GLY A 36 0.64 -3.83 18.78
C GLY A 36 -0.85 -3.73 19.07
N GLU A 37 -1.37 -2.50 19.08
CA GLU A 37 -2.79 -2.21 19.32
C GLU A 37 -3.64 -2.25 18.03
N LEU A 38 -3.03 -2.41 16.86
CA LEU A 38 -3.71 -2.42 15.56
C LEU A 38 -3.97 -3.85 15.06
N SER A 39 -5.02 -4.01 14.26
CA SER A 39 -5.35 -5.30 13.65
C SER A 39 -4.57 -5.51 12.35
N LYS A 40 -3.99 -6.70 12.18
CA LYS A 40 -3.30 -7.12 10.94
C LYS A 40 -4.08 -8.22 10.27
N ARG A 41 -4.38 -8.08 8.97
CA ARG A 41 -5.11 -9.07 8.19
C ARG A 41 -4.35 -9.39 6.92
N TYR A 42 -3.97 -10.65 6.77
CA TYR A 42 -3.38 -11.19 5.55
C TYR A 42 -4.48 -11.25 4.47
N VAL A 43 -4.36 -10.43 3.42
CA VAL A 43 -5.42 -10.28 2.41
C VAL A 43 -4.99 -10.61 0.98
N PHE A 44 -3.71 -10.93 0.74
CA PHE A 44 -3.12 -11.29 -0.56
C PHE A 44 -3.96 -12.26 -1.42
N ASN A 45 -4.59 -13.26 -0.80
CA ASN A 45 -5.38 -14.30 -1.50
C ASN A 45 -6.90 -14.13 -1.35
N ARG A 46 -7.38 -12.95 -0.94
CA ARG A 46 -8.83 -12.71 -0.84
C ARG A 46 -9.48 -12.67 -2.21
N LYS A 47 -10.73 -13.10 -2.25
CA LYS A 47 -11.59 -12.97 -3.43
C LYS A 47 -12.37 -11.65 -3.36
N LYS A 48 -12.52 -11.00 -4.52
CA LYS A 48 -13.45 -9.88 -4.68
C LYS A 48 -14.86 -10.30 -4.23
N SER A 49 -15.34 -9.67 -3.18
CA SER A 49 -16.61 -9.97 -2.53
C SER A 49 -17.08 -8.72 -1.80
N LYS A 50 -18.35 -8.69 -1.36
CA LYS A 50 -18.86 -7.54 -0.60
C LYS A 50 -18.02 -7.23 0.66
N LYS A 51 -17.51 -8.25 1.35
CA LYS A 51 -16.58 -8.06 2.48
C LYS A 51 -15.16 -7.69 2.02
N GLY A 52 -14.74 -8.24 0.88
CA GLY A 52 -13.43 -7.96 0.26
C GLY A 52 -13.30 -6.56 -0.33
N ASN A 53 -14.39 -5.86 -0.62
CA ASN A 53 -14.37 -4.59 -1.36
C ASN A 53 -13.49 -3.53 -0.71
N ILE A 54 -13.53 -3.44 0.63
CA ILE A 54 -12.71 -2.51 1.41
C ILE A 54 -11.20 -2.80 1.30
N TYR A 55 -10.82 -4.06 1.11
CA TYR A 55 -9.41 -4.45 1.01
C TYR A 55 -8.87 -4.39 -0.43
N TYR A 56 -9.74 -4.49 -1.44
CA TYR A 56 -9.29 -4.40 -2.83
C TYR A 56 -8.97 -2.95 -3.25
N GLY A 57 -9.63 -1.98 -2.64
CA GLY A 57 -9.38 -0.56 -2.92
C GLY A 57 -9.52 -0.20 -4.41
N LEU A 58 -8.48 0.42 -4.95
CA LEU A 58 -8.40 0.86 -6.35
C LEU A 58 -7.95 -0.26 -7.30
N SER A 59 -6.87 -0.98 -6.96
CA SER A 59 -6.11 -1.79 -7.92
C SER A 59 -6.00 -3.28 -7.55
N SER A 60 -5.77 -3.61 -6.28
CA SER A 60 -5.44 -4.96 -5.80
C SER A 60 -5.63 -5.09 -4.29
N PHE A 61 -5.64 -6.33 -3.80
CA PHE A 61 -5.41 -6.60 -2.39
C PHE A 61 -3.91 -6.46 -2.10
N PRO A 62 -3.49 -5.73 -1.06
CA PRO A 62 -2.11 -5.78 -0.60
C PRO A 62 -1.85 -7.11 0.08
N ASP A 63 -0.60 -7.37 0.46
CA ASP A 63 -0.30 -8.58 1.21
C ASP A 63 -0.98 -8.62 2.58
N ILE A 64 -0.84 -7.52 3.32
CA ILE A 64 -1.35 -7.39 4.68
C ILE A 64 -1.96 -6.00 4.85
N ALA A 65 -3.23 -5.97 5.30
CA ALA A 65 -3.90 -4.74 5.70
C ALA A 65 -3.72 -4.50 7.21
N ILE A 66 -3.42 -3.26 7.59
CA ILE A 66 -3.40 -2.76 8.96
C ILE A 66 -4.67 -1.95 9.18
N LEU A 67 -5.39 -2.28 10.25
CA LEU A 67 -6.71 -1.74 10.55
C LEU A 67 -6.75 -1.21 11.98
N ASP A 68 -7.67 -0.28 12.19
CA ASP A 68 -8.07 0.14 13.52
C ASP A 68 -8.57 -1.08 14.32
N LYS A 69 -8.36 -1.07 15.64
CA LYS A 69 -8.75 -2.18 16.53
C LYS A 69 -10.26 -2.44 16.53
N ASP A 70 -11.06 -1.40 16.29
CA ASP A 70 -12.52 -1.45 16.30
C ASP A 70 -13.10 -1.69 14.89
N PHE A 71 -12.24 -1.95 13.88
CA PHE A 71 -12.66 -2.22 12.51
C PHE A 71 -13.58 -3.43 12.40
N LYS A 72 -14.70 -3.28 11.67
CA LYS A 72 -15.71 -4.34 11.46
C LYS A 72 -15.67 -4.89 10.03
N ASP A 73 -15.53 -6.20 9.92
CA ASP A 73 -15.58 -6.93 8.63
C ASP A 73 -17.03 -7.20 8.17
N ILE A 74 -17.68 -6.15 7.69
CA ILE A 74 -19.05 -6.17 7.16
C ILE A 74 -19.08 -6.20 5.63
N ALA A 75 -20.17 -6.71 5.09
CA ALA A 75 -20.42 -6.68 3.65
C ALA A 75 -20.74 -5.24 3.21
N ARG A 76 -20.04 -4.74 2.17
CA ARG A 76 -20.18 -3.38 1.66
C ARG A 76 -20.52 -3.40 0.18
N ASP A 77 -21.65 -2.81 -0.13
CA ASP A 77 -22.08 -2.52 -1.49
C ASP A 77 -21.59 -1.16 -1.99
N GLU A 78 -21.19 -0.31 -1.06
CA GLU A 78 -20.59 1.00 -1.19
C GLU A 78 -19.68 1.20 0.04
N ILE A 79 -18.57 1.92 -0.12
CA ILE A 79 -17.63 2.25 0.95
C ILE A 79 -17.80 3.73 1.28
N LYS A 80 -18.02 4.02 2.55
CA LYS A 80 -18.08 5.39 3.08
C LYS A 80 -16.74 5.81 3.67
N GLU A 81 -16.57 7.11 3.94
CA GLU A 81 -15.36 7.62 4.58
C GLU A 81 -15.15 6.97 5.96
N GLU A 82 -16.21 6.74 6.74
CA GLU A 82 -16.06 6.12 8.07
C GLU A 82 -15.55 4.67 7.99
N ASP A 83 -15.97 3.93 6.96
CA ASP A 83 -15.45 2.59 6.70
C ASP A 83 -13.96 2.64 6.32
N TRP A 84 -13.62 3.60 5.46
CA TRP A 84 -12.27 3.79 4.97
C TRP A 84 -11.31 4.31 6.06
N ASN A 85 -11.81 5.07 7.02
CA ASN A 85 -11.01 5.57 8.16
C ASN A 85 -10.48 4.44 9.05
N GLY A 86 -11.21 3.31 9.14
CA GLY A 86 -10.72 2.15 9.87
C GLY A 86 -9.61 1.37 9.13
N LEU A 87 -9.30 1.71 7.88
CA LEU A 87 -8.13 1.24 7.15
C LEU A 87 -6.95 2.17 7.45
N ILE A 88 -5.93 1.66 8.15
CA ILE A 88 -4.83 2.48 8.65
C ILE A 88 -3.63 2.48 7.69
N GLY A 89 -3.34 1.32 7.10
CA GLY A 89 -2.19 1.13 6.24
C GLY A 89 -2.08 -0.28 5.69
N SER A 90 -0.98 -0.57 4.99
CA SER A 90 -0.68 -1.90 4.48
C SER A 90 0.82 -2.22 4.53
N LEU A 91 1.11 -3.52 4.42
CA LEU A 91 2.41 -4.01 4.02
C LEU A 91 2.27 -4.60 2.62
N GLU A 92 3.19 -4.21 1.75
CA GLU A 92 3.35 -4.78 0.41
C GLU A 92 4.76 -5.36 0.33
N ILE A 93 4.84 -6.65 0.00
CA ILE A 93 6.01 -7.51 0.21
C ILE A 93 6.31 -8.21 -1.10
N LYS A 94 7.51 -7.97 -1.62
CA LYS A 94 8.03 -8.65 -2.82
C LYS A 94 9.01 -9.75 -2.46
N ALA A 95 9.20 -10.70 -3.37
CA ALA A 95 10.14 -11.80 -3.18
C ALA A 95 11.58 -11.28 -3.00
N LEU A 96 12.45 -12.07 -2.36
CA LEU A 96 13.84 -11.68 -2.16
C LEU A 96 14.54 -11.42 -3.50
N GLY A 97 15.22 -10.28 -3.58
CA GLY A 97 15.95 -9.85 -4.78
C GLY A 97 15.08 -9.14 -5.82
N ASN A 98 13.76 -9.07 -5.64
CA ASN A 98 12.92 -8.22 -6.48
C ASN A 98 13.25 -6.76 -6.22
N LYS A 99 13.46 -6.00 -7.29
CA LYS A 99 13.70 -4.56 -7.20
C LYS A 99 12.43 -3.86 -6.76
N LEU A 100 12.52 -3.04 -5.72
CA LEU A 100 11.43 -2.17 -5.31
C LEU A 100 11.41 -0.91 -6.18
N PHE A 101 10.21 -0.39 -6.46
CA PHE A 101 10.06 0.95 -7.00
C PHE A 101 10.60 1.99 -6.01
N ASN A 102 11.46 2.87 -6.54
CA ASN A 102 11.98 4.02 -5.80
C ASN A 102 11.17 5.27 -6.13
N ILE A 103 11.51 6.37 -5.48
CA ILE A 103 10.86 7.67 -5.69
C ILE A 103 10.78 8.08 -7.17
N ASN A 104 11.87 7.92 -7.93
CA ASN A 104 11.91 8.33 -9.33
C ASN A 104 10.89 7.55 -10.17
N VAL A 105 10.73 6.25 -9.90
CA VAL A 105 9.70 5.42 -10.56
C VAL A 105 8.31 5.94 -10.19
N ILE A 106 8.04 6.24 -8.93
CA ILE A 106 6.73 6.77 -8.49
C ILE A 106 6.44 8.12 -9.17
N GLN A 107 7.41 9.04 -9.20
CA GLN A 107 7.28 10.33 -9.88
C GLN A 107 7.04 10.16 -11.38
N GLU A 108 7.76 9.25 -12.02
CA GLU A 108 7.56 8.93 -13.43
C GLU A 108 6.14 8.39 -13.65
N CYS A 109 5.67 7.44 -12.84
CA CYS A 109 4.32 6.87 -12.91
C CYS A 109 3.24 7.95 -12.86
N LEU A 110 3.33 8.89 -11.92
CA LEU A 110 2.37 9.99 -11.81
C LEU A 110 2.32 10.83 -13.10
N SER A 111 3.43 10.97 -13.83
CA SER A 111 3.44 11.70 -15.11
C SER A 111 2.83 10.91 -16.29
N LYS A 112 2.66 9.58 -16.18
CA LYS A 112 2.21 8.73 -17.29
C LYS A 112 0.71 8.85 -17.56
N LYS A 113 0.33 8.61 -18.82
CA LYS A 113 -1.07 8.42 -19.22
C LYS A 113 -1.59 7.03 -18.91
N GLU A 114 -0.72 6.03 -18.99
CA GLU A 114 -1.00 4.63 -18.73
C GLU A 114 0.11 4.07 -17.85
N VAL A 115 -0.24 3.15 -16.95
CA VAL A 115 0.68 2.48 -16.05
C VAL A 115 0.65 0.98 -16.29
N THR A 116 1.77 0.32 -16.03
CA THR A 116 1.82 -1.14 -15.95
C THR A 116 0.98 -1.63 -14.76
N ARG A 117 0.70 -2.93 -14.73
CA ARG A 117 -0.06 -3.56 -13.64
C ARG A 117 0.59 -3.32 -12.28
N ASP A 118 1.91 -3.51 -12.18
CA ASP A 118 2.64 -3.39 -10.91
C ASP A 118 2.73 -1.93 -10.44
N GLU A 119 2.93 -1.00 -11.37
CA GLU A 119 2.90 0.45 -11.08
C GLU A 119 1.51 0.87 -10.58
N GLY A 120 0.45 0.45 -11.28
CA GLY A 120 -0.92 0.72 -10.86
C GLY A 120 -1.26 0.05 -9.52
N GLN A 121 -0.77 -1.15 -9.26
CA GLN A 121 -0.91 -1.80 -7.95
C GLN A 121 -0.33 -0.94 -6.84
N LEU A 122 0.95 -0.57 -6.90
CA LEU A 122 1.59 0.19 -5.82
C LEU A 122 0.94 1.57 -5.64
N ILE A 123 0.66 2.31 -6.72
CA ILE A 123 0.03 3.63 -6.61
C ILE A 123 -1.40 3.51 -6.06
N GLY A 124 -2.16 2.51 -6.48
CA GLY A 124 -3.49 2.24 -5.96
C GLY A 124 -3.48 1.87 -4.48
N GLU A 125 -2.44 1.16 -4.02
CA GLU A 125 -2.25 0.86 -2.60
C GLU A 125 -1.88 2.11 -1.79
N ILE A 126 -0.98 2.97 -2.28
CA ILE A 126 -0.64 4.22 -1.60
C ILE A 126 -1.87 5.11 -1.43
N LEU A 127 -2.64 5.31 -2.52
CA LEU A 127 -3.85 6.14 -2.55
C LEU A 127 -5.02 5.55 -1.75
N TRP A 128 -5.02 4.25 -1.47
CA TRP A 128 -6.12 3.62 -0.73
C TRP A 128 -5.75 3.36 0.72
N TYR A 129 -4.57 2.81 0.99
CA TYR A 129 -4.12 2.45 2.33
C TYR A 129 -3.46 3.60 3.07
N LYS A 130 -3.13 4.71 2.40
CA LYS A 130 -2.58 5.95 2.98
C LYS A 130 -1.15 5.82 3.50
N LYS A 131 -0.80 4.68 4.08
CA LYS A 131 0.49 4.32 4.66
C LYS A 131 0.87 2.92 4.18
N VAL A 132 1.93 2.80 3.40
CA VAL A 132 2.40 1.54 2.82
C VAL A 132 3.83 1.30 3.26
N LEU A 133 4.06 0.18 3.93
CA LEU A 133 5.40 -0.31 4.20
C LEU A 133 5.76 -1.33 3.12
N TYR A 134 6.67 -0.93 2.23
CA TYR A 134 7.00 -1.66 1.00
C TYR A 134 8.39 -2.29 1.13
N THR A 135 8.48 -3.62 1.00
CA THR A 135 9.73 -4.34 1.27
C THR A 135 9.94 -5.54 0.37
N ASN A 136 11.20 -5.94 0.18
CA ASN A 136 11.58 -7.24 -0.39
C ASN A 136 12.32 -8.12 0.63
N GLY A 137 12.21 -7.82 1.93
CA GLY A 137 12.95 -8.48 3.01
C GLY A 137 14.38 -7.97 3.23
N LYS A 138 14.90 -7.09 2.36
CA LYS A 138 16.22 -6.47 2.53
C LYS A 138 16.12 -4.95 2.53
N GLU A 139 15.46 -4.43 1.51
CA GLU A 139 15.09 -3.02 1.38
C GLU A 139 13.74 -2.79 2.05
N TRP A 140 13.60 -1.65 2.72
CA TRP A 140 12.36 -1.23 3.35
C TRP A 140 12.13 0.24 3.05
N ASN A 141 10.97 0.54 2.49
CA ASN A 141 10.54 1.90 2.18
C ASN A 141 9.19 2.15 2.85
N TYR A 142 9.04 3.32 3.44
CA TYR A 142 7.78 3.79 3.97
C TYR A 142 7.23 4.85 3.03
N ILE A 143 6.06 4.60 2.46
CA ILE A 143 5.44 5.46 1.46
C ILE A 143 4.07 5.84 1.99
N TYR A 144 3.81 7.13 2.14
CA TYR A 144 2.56 7.59 2.73
C TYR A 144 2.07 8.89 2.11
N ILE A 145 0.79 9.19 2.31
CA ILE A 145 0.22 10.49 1.98
C ILE A 145 0.05 11.24 3.29
N ASP A 146 0.79 12.34 3.43
CA ASP A 146 0.82 13.11 4.68
C ASP A 146 -0.49 13.88 4.89
N LYS A 147 -0.95 14.56 3.83
CA LYS A 147 -2.19 15.32 3.83
C LYS A 147 -3.10 14.79 2.73
N TYR A 148 -4.27 14.34 3.15
CA TYR A 148 -5.38 14.03 2.26
C TYR A 148 -6.31 15.25 2.21
N SER A 149 -6.27 15.97 1.09
CA SER A 149 -7.29 16.97 0.77
C SER A 149 -8.68 16.33 0.73
N GLN A 150 -9.71 17.13 0.97
CA GLN A 150 -11.08 16.65 0.90
C GLN A 150 -11.41 16.17 -0.53
N GLU A 151 -10.89 16.89 -1.52
CA GLU A 151 -11.04 16.60 -2.94
C GLU A 151 -10.41 15.25 -3.32
N LEU A 152 -9.21 14.95 -2.82
CA LEU A 152 -8.55 13.66 -3.07
C LEU A 152 -9.32 12.52 -2.42
N LYS A 153 -9.76 12.69 -1.17
CA LYS A 153 -10.55 11.67 -0.46
C LYS A 153 -11.84 11.33 -1.20
N GLU A 154 -12.61 12.35 -1.56
CA GLU A 154 -13.87 12.18 -2.29
C GLU A 154 -13.65 11.52 -3.64
N THR A 155 -12.58 11.90 -4.34
CA THR A 155 -12.21 11.30 -5.62
C THR A 155 -11.85 9.82 -5.48
N VAL A 156 -10.98 9.46 -4.54
CA VAL A 156 -10.58 8.07 -4.30
C VAL A 156 -11.80 7.21 -3.96
N LEU A 157 -12.65 7.65 -3.02
CA LEU A 157 -13.88 6.96 -2.65
C LEU A 157 -14.82 6.80 -3.84
N LYS A 158 -15.02 7.86 -4.64
CA LYS A 158 -15.86 7.82 -5.85
C LYS A 158 -15.36 6.81 -6.86
N ILE A 159 -14.06 6.76 -7.13
CA ILE A 159 -13.46 5.80 -8.08
C ILE A 159 -13.66 4.36 -7.58
N VAL A 160 -13.41 4.11 -6.30
CA VAL A 160 -13.61 2.77 -5.71
C VAL A 160 -15.07 2.33 -5.75
N ASN A 161 -16.01 3.22 -5.44
CA ASN A 161 -17.44 2.90 -5.49
C ASN A 161 -17.95 2.71 -6.93
N ALA A 162 -17.40 3.45 -7.90
CA ALA A 162 -17.67 3.24 -9.32
C ALA A 162 -17.15 1.87 -9.81
N ARG A 163 -15.96 1.45 -9.36
CA ARG A 163 -15.44 0.08 -9.58
C ARG A 163 -16.41 -0.97 -9.03
N ILE A 164 -16.80 -0.86 -7.75
CA ILE A 164 -17.70 -1.82 -7.10
C ILE A 164 -19.02 -1.95 -7.87
N THR A 165 -19.58 -0.83 -8.31
CA THR A 165 -20.81 -0.80 -9.12
C THR A 165 -20.62 -1.47 -10.48
N SER A 166 -19.51 -1.17 -11.17
CA SER A 166 -19.16 -1.79 -12.45
C SER A 166 -19.03 -3.31 -12.33
N GLU A 167 -18.32 -3.79 -11.31
CA GLU A 167 -18.10 -5.23 -11.09
C GLU A 167 -19.39 -6.00 -10.78
N LYS A 168 -20.34 -5.39 -10.06
CA LYS A 168 -21.67 -5.97 -9.84
C LYS A 168 -22.44 -6.11 -11.14
N SER A 169 -22.50 -5.05 -11.95
CA SER A 169 -23.22 -5.06 -13.23
C SER A 169 -22.67 -6.08 -14.23
N LYS A 170 -21.38 -6.44 -14.10
CA LYS A 170 -20.68 -7.43 -14.91
C LYS A 170 -20.86 -8.87 -14.40
N ALA A 171 -21.15 -9.08 -13.12
CA ALA A 171 -21.40 -10.42 -12.57
C ALA A 171 -22.60 -11.12 -13.24
N ASP A 172 -23.51 -10.32 -13.81
CA ASP A 172 -24.70 -10.80 -14.52
C ASP A 172 -24.46 -11.12 -16.02
N LYS A 173 -23.23 -10.95 -16.55
CA LYS A 173 -22.92 -11.13 -17.99
C LYS A 173 -21.71 -12.05 -18.21
N THR A 174 -21.87 -13.06 -19.06
CA THR A 174 -20.91 -14.14 -19.34
C THR A 174 -19.74 -13.79 -20.28
N TYR A 175 -19.39 -12.51 -20.46
CA TYR A 175 -18.37 -12.10 -21.44
C TYR A 175 -17.18 -11.36 -20.82
N GLN A 176 -16.01 -11.57 -21.43
CA GLN A 176 -14.66 -11.10 -21.07
C GLN A 176 -14.65 -9.86 -20.16
N LYS A 177 -14.22 -10.10 -18.92
CA LYS A 177 -14.16 -9.13 -17.84
C LYS A 177 -12.99 -8.18 -18.05
N SER A 178 -13.20 -7.07 -18.76
CA SER A 178 -12.25 -5.96 -18.70
C SER A 178 -12.18 -5.45 -17.27
N GLU A 179 -10.97 -5.30 -16.73
CA GLU A 179 -10.77 -4.69 -15.42
C GLU A 179 -11.25 -3.23 -15.45
N TYR A 180 -11.68 -2.73 -14.29
CA TYR A 180 -12.10 -1.34 -14.17
C TYR A 180 -10.85 -0.45 -14.21
N ASP A 181 -10.76 0.40 -15.23
CA ASP A 181 -9.64 1.31 -15.44
C ASP A 181 -9.74 2.53 -14.51
N TRP A 182 -9.36 2.31 -13.25
CA TRP A 182 -9.36 3.34 -12.21
C TRP A 182 -8.31 4.43 -12.50
N TRP A 183 -7.20 4.07 -13.16
CA TRP A 183 -6.11 4.98 -13.47
C TRP A 183 -6.57 6.12 -14.37
N ARG A 184 -7.34 5.81 -15.43
CA ARG A 184 -7.89 6.83 -16.31
C ARG A 184 -8.81 7.81 -15.59
N GLU A 185 -9.62 7.36 -14.64
CA GLU A 185 -10.46 8.25 -13.84
C GLU A 185 -9.63 9.12 -12.88
N PHE A 186 -8.61 8.54 -12.26
CA PHE A 186 -7.65 9.26 -11.43
C PHE A 186 -6.90 10.35 -12.21
N LYS A 187 -6.45 10.07 -13.45
CA LYS A 187 -5.78 11.06 -14.30
C LYS A 187 -6.67 12.25 -14.70
N LYS A 188 -8.00 12.07 -14.76
CA LYS A 188 -8.93 13.20 -14.98
C LYS A 188 -8.98 14.14 -13.77
N PHE A 189 -8.90 13.60 -12.57
CA PHE A 189 -8.79 14.39 -11.34
C PHE A 189 -7.45 15.11 -11.32
N GLU A 190 -6.36 14.38 -11.55
CA GLU A 190 -5.01 14.93 -11.46
C GLU A 190 -4.74 16.05 -12.47
N ALA A 191 -5.43 16.05 -13.62
CA ALA A 191 -5.38 17.14 -14.60
C ALA A 191 -5.76 18.52 -14.02
N ASN A 192 -6.54 18.56 -12.92
CA ASN A 192 -6.93 19.78 -12.23
C ASN A 192 -6.41 19.86 -10.79
N HIS A 193 -5.88 18.77 -10.24
CA HIS A 193 -5.37 18.66 -8.87
C HIS A 193 -4.04 17.93 -8.88
N LYS A 194 -2.94 18.67 -8.86
CA LYS A 194 -1.62 18.08 -8.95
C LYS A 194 -1.31 17.25 -7.70
N ILE A 195 -0.97 15.98 -7.90
CA ILE A 195 -0.40 15.12 -6.87
C ILE A 195 1.10 15.04 -7.13
N ILE A 196 1.90 15.18 -6.08
CA ILE A 196 3.36 15.12 -6.17
C ILE A 196 3.91 13.99 -5.30
N CYS A 197 5.13 13.59 -5.61
CA CYS A 197 5.90 12.67 -4.78
C CYS A 197 7.23 13.31 -4.41
N LYS A 198 7.56 13.35 -3.12
CA LYS A 198 8.79 13.92 -2.57
C LYS A 198 9.53 12.91 -1.69
N ASP A 199 10.86 13.02 -1.68
CA ASP A 199 11.67 12.30 -0.72
C ASP A 199 11.47 12.94 0.66
N ILE A 200 11.55 12.15 1.72
CA ILE A 200 11.42 12.66 3.10
C ILE A 200 12.43 13.78 3.39
N GLU A 201 13.62 13.75 2.78
CA GLU A 201 14.64 14.79 2.95
C GLU A 201 14.24 16.13 2.33
N ASP A 202 13.44 16.10 1.26
CA ASP A 202 12.91 17.28 0.56
C ASP A 202 11.49 17.64 1.03
N TYR A 203 10.89 16.81 1.88
CA TYR A 203 9.57 17.00 2.42
C TYR A 203 9.60 17.86 3.67
N LYS A 204 8.69 18.82 3.73
CA LYS A 204 8.45 19.59 4.94
C LYS A 204 6.96 19.74 5.14
N GLU A 205 6.55 19.35 6.34
CA GLU A 205 5.15 19.36 6.75
C GLU A 205 4.56 20.77 6.58
N ASN A 206 3.37 20.84 5.98
CA ASN A 206 2.63 22.09 5.75
C ASN A 206 3.30 23.12 4.82
N GLU A 207 4.37 22.78 4.08
CA GLU A 207 4.96 23.70 3.10
C GLU A 207 4.26 23.69 1.74
N THR A 208 3.47 22.66 1.41
CA THR A 208 2.75 22.54 0.14
C THR A 208 1.25 22.48 0.35
N GLU A 209 0.50 23.16 -0.53
CA GLU A 209 -0.96 23.01 -0.57
C GLU A 209 -1.38 21.75 -1.34
N GLU A 210 -0.47 21.18 -2.16
CA GLU A 210 -0.70 19.97 -2.92
C GLU A 210 -0.76 18.69 -2.06
N ASP A 211 -1.57 17.73 -2.50
CA ASP A 211 -1.53 16.36 -2.00
C ASP A 211 -0.18 15.73 -2.33
N CYS A 212 0.54 15.29 -1.30
CA CYS A 212 1.92 14.82 -1.42
C CYS A 212 2.03 13.36 -0.96
N ILE A 213 2.51 12.51 -1.86
CA ILE A 213 3.09 11.22 -1.50
C ILE A 213 4.51 11.49 -0.98
N VAL A 214 4.78 11.07 0.25
CA VAL A 214 6.10 11.14 0.86
C VAL A 214 6.74 9.76 0.76
N TYR A 215 7.95 9.72 0.23
CA TYR A 215 8.77 8.53 0.11
C TYR A 215 9.93 8.60 1.11
N ASP A 216 9.95 7.67 2.07
CA ASP A 216 11.05 7.53 3.03
C ASP A 216 11.76 6.19 2.80
N CYS A 217 13.02 6.27 2.37
CA CYS A 217 13.89 5.11 2.33
C CYS A 217 14.38 4.79 3.75
N ILE A 218 13.66 3.90 4.44
CA ILE A 218 14.04 3.43 5.77
C ILE A 218 15.43 2.79 5.71
N THR A 219 15.63 1.86 4.78
CA THR A 219 16.94 1.26 4.50
C THR A 219 17.01 0.61 3.12
N LYS A 220 18.18 0.71 2.49
CA LYS A 220 18.53 -0.07 1.27
C LYS A 220 19.02 -1.49 1.60
N ASN A 221 19.36 -1.73 2.86
CA ASN A 221 19.76 -3.04 3.36
C ASN A 221 19.69 -3.04 4.89
N CYS A 222 18.63 -3.61 5.44
CA CYS A 222 18.43 -3.70 6.90
C CYS A 222 19.57 -4.47 7.62
N MET A 223 20.35 -5.26 6.90
CA MET A 223 21.46 -6.03 7.47
C MET A 223 22.72 -5.19 7.74
N ASP A 224 22.90 -4.08 7.01
CA ASP A 224 24.09 -3.24 7.12
C ASP A 224 24.01 -2.37 8.38
N ASP A 225 22.84 -1.80 8.66
CA ASP A 225 22.53 -1.03 9.87
C ASP A 225 21.19 -1.49 10.46
N TRP A 226 21.24 -2.56 11.26
CA TRP A 226 20.05 -3.16 11.87
C TRP A 226 19.42 -2.26 12.93
N ASP A 227 20.23 -1.66 13.79
CA ASP A 227 19.71 -0.85 14.90
C ASP A 227 19.10 0.45 14.39
N GLY A 228 19.73 1.10 13.39
CA GLY A 228 19.15 2.24 12.70
C GLY A 228 17.86 1.90 11.96
N PHE A 229 17.83 0.74 11.28
CA PHE A 229 16.62 0.22 10.65
C PHE A 229 15.46 0.04 11.65
N ILE A 230 15.69 -0.68 12.76
CA ILE A 230 14.66 -0.93 13.77
C ILE A 230 14.21 0.38 14.43
N ARG A 231 15.13 1.32 14.70
CA ARG A 231 14.78 2.64 15.24
C ARG A 231 13.82 3.38 14.31
N LYS A 232 14.17 3.54 13.02
CA LYS A 232 13.31 4.22 12.05
C LYS A 232 11.95 3.54 11.89
N ILE A 233 11.94 2.21 11.84
CA ILE A 233 10.70 1.41 11.82
C ILE A 233 9.82 1.76 13.02
N ASN A 234 10.37 1.82 14.23
CA ASN A 234 9.62 2.17 15.44
C ASN A 234 9.15 3.64 15.50
N GLU A 235 9.75 4.53 14.71
CA GLU A 235 9.35 5.94 14.62
C GLU A 235 8.13 6.14 13.69
N ILE A 236 7.77 5.13 12.88
CA ILE A 236 6.59 5.19 12.01
C ILE A 236 5.32 5.33 12.86
N LYS A 237 4.58 6.41 12.62
CA LYS A 237 3.26 6.66 13.21
C LYS A 237 2.18 6.06 12.34
N TRP A 238 1.59 4.96 12.79
CA TRP A 238 0.43 4.33 12.15
C TRP A 238 -0.87 5.04 12.49
#